data_AF-A0A2N2IIE8-F1
#
_entry.id   AF-A0A2N2IIE8-F1
#
_cell.length_a   1.000
_cell.length_b   1.000
_cell.length_c   1.000
_cell.angle_alpha   90.00
_cell.angle_beta   90.00
_cell.angle_gamma   90.00
#
_symmetry.space_group_name_H-M   'P 1'
#
loop_
_entity.id
_entity.type
_entity.pdbx_description
1 polymer ?
#
loop_
_entity_poly.entity_id
_entity_poly.type
_entity_poly.pdbx_seq_one_letter_code
_entity_poly.pdbx_strand_id
1 'polypeptide(L)'
;VLYGNLAPDGCVVKQSAVAEEMLKHSGPARVFESEDEAQAAILGGKIKEGDVVVIRYCGPKGGPGMPEMLSPTSAIVGMGLGKSVALITDGRFSGGTQGACIGHVSPEAADGGPIAFVEEGDRISIDIRHKSIELVVAEGVLVQRQHNWQPPAPKITSGYAARYARLVTSGSTGAVLRDDACNRQAD
;
A
#
# COMPACT_ATOMS: atom_id res chain seq x y z
N VAL A 1 6.11 -8.95 9.47
CA VAL A 1 6.02 -7.49 9.57
C VAL A 1 7.33 -6.92 9.05
N LEU A 2 7.26 -5.96 8.13
CA LEU A 2 8.42 -5.22 7.62
C LEU A 2 8.31 -3.77 8.10
N TYR A 3 9.45 -3.09 8.21
CA TYR A 3 9.56 -1.67 8.55
C TYR A 3 10.56 -0.98 7.62
N GLY A 4 10.50 0.34 7.55
CA GLY A 4 11.49 1.16 6.86
C GLY A 4 10.89 2.47 6.39
N ASN A 5 11.62 3.23 5.57
CA ASN A 5 11.16 4.58 5.21
C ASN A 5 9.84 4.58 4.42
N LEU A 6 9.49 3.49 3.73
CA LEU A 6 8.24 3.36 2.98
C LEU A 6 7.06 2.99 3.89
N ALA A 7 7.31 2.29 5.00
CA ALA A 7 6.31 1.88 5.98
C ALA A 7 6.82 2.12 7.42
N PRO A 8 6.87 3.38 7.89
CA PRO A 8 7.39 3.72 9.22
C PRO A 8 6.65 3.03 10.36
N ASP A 9 5.33 2.90 10.24
CA ASP A 9 4.47 2.23 11.22
C ASP A 9 4.29 0.73 10.92
N GLY A 10 5.00 0.24 9.92
CA GLY A 10 5.06 -1.15 9.52
C GLY A 10 4.08 -1.54 8.41
N CYS A 11 4.31 -2.73 7.87
CA CYS A 11 3.46 -3.40 6.89
C CYS A 11 3.55 -4.93 7.04
N VAL A 12 2.66 -5.67 6.38
CA VAL A 12 2.53 -7.13 6.56
C VAL A 12 2.70 -7.89 5.26
N VAL A 13 3.36 -9.05 5.34
CA VAL A 13 3.52 -10.00 4.24
C VAL A 13 3.37 -11.41 4.77
N LYS A 14 2.66 -12.28 4.03
CA LYS A 14 2.51 -13.69 4.36
C LYS A 14 3.71 -14.47 3.79
N GLN A 15 4.82 -14.47 4.53
CA GLN A 15 6.11 -15.03 4.09
C GLN A 15 6.01 -16.48 3.56
N SER A 16 5.14 -17.32 4.14
CA SER A 16 4.96 -18.72 3.71
C SER A 16 4.41 -18.89 2.29
N ALA A 17 3.87 -17.84 1.69
CA ALA A 17 3.39 -17.86 0.30
C ALA A 17 4.30 -17.08 -0.65
N VAL A 18 5.46 -16.63 -0.19
CA VAL A 18 6.46 -15.94 -1.01
C VAL A 18 7.47 -16.96 -1.53
N ALA A 19 7.77 -16.90 -2.83
CA ALA A 19 8.81 -17.72 -3.42
C ALA A 19 10.20 -17.35 -2.85
N GLU A 20 11.10 -18.31 -2.79
CA GLU A 20 12.42 -18.16 -2.17
C GLU A 20 13.22 -17.01 -2.80
N GLU A 21 13.18 -16.94 -4.13
CA GLU A 21 13.79 -15.89 -4.95
C GLU A 21 13.20 -14.49 -4.70
N MET A 22 11.97 -14.40 -4.19
CA MET A 22 11.27 -13.14 -3.91
C MET A 22 11.36 -12.73 -2.44
N LEU A 23 12.04 -13.49 -1.57
CA LEU A 23 12.29 -13.09 -0.19
C LEU A 23 13.17 -11.84 -0.08
N LYS A 24 13.95 -11.56 -1.13
CA LYS A 24 14.66 -10.31 -1.33
C LYS A 24 14.45 -9.84 -2.76
N HIS A 25 13.79 -8.71 -2.93
CA HIS A 25 13.42 -8.17 -4.23
C HIS A 25 13.75 -6.69 -4.31
N SER A 26 14.20 -6.22 -5.47
CA SER A 26 14.32 -4.79 -5.73
C SER A 26 14.01 -4.46 -7.18
N GLY A 27 13.17 -3.45 -7.37
CA GLY A 27 12.57 -3.18 -8.67
C GLY A 27 12.08 -1.75 -8.84
N PRO A 28 11.83 -1.31 -10.08
CA PRO A 28 11.18 -0.04 -10.35
C PRO A 28 9.70 -0.09 -9.93
N ALA A 29 9.22 1.00 -9.35
CA ALA A 29 7.83 1.15 -8.92
C ALA A 29 6.92 1.36 -10.13
N ARG A 30 5.77 0.68 -10.11
CA ARG A 30 4.63 0.89 -11.02
C ARG A 30 3.45 1.37 -10.19
N VAL A 31 3.09 2.65 -10.29
CA VAL A 31 2.21 3.30 -9.30
C VAL A 31 0.79 3.44 -9.81
N PHE A 32 -0.19 3.06 -8.99
CA PHE A 32 -1.61 3.09 -9.28
C PHE A 32 -2.42 3.64 -8.10
N GLU A 33 -3.46 4.41 -8.39
CA GLU A 33 -4.30 5.10 -7.39
C GLU A 33 -5.58 4.32 -7.03
N SER A 34 -5.75 3.14 -7.65
CA SER A 34 -6.86 2.23 -7.41
C SER A 34 -6.53 0.78 -7.82
N GLU A 35 -7.29 -0.16 -7.26
CA GLU A 35 -7.25 -1.58 -7.66
C GLU A 35 -7.55 -1.75 -9.16
N ASP A 36 -8.55 -1.04 -9.68
CA ASP A 36 -9.00 -1.13 -11.07
C ASP A 36 -7.89 -0.70 -12.05
N GLU A 37 -7.18 0.38 -11.77
CA GLU A 37 -6.05 0.84 -12.58
C GLU A 37 -4.91 -0.18 -12.60
N ALA A 38 -4.56 -0.71 -11.44
CA ALA A 38 -3.51 -1.73 -11.31
C ALA A 38 -3.89 -3.00 -12.08
N GLN A 39 -5.14 -3.47 -11.92
CA GLN A 39 -5.65 -4.64 -12.62
C GLN A 39 -5.65 -4.44 -14.14
N ALA A 40 -6.09 -3.28 -14.62
CA ALA A 40 -6.05 -2.95 -16.04
C ALA A 40 -4.62 -2.94 -16.60
N ALA A 41 -3.65 -2.43 -15.82
CA ALA A 41 -2.25 -2.43 -16.24
C ALA A 41 -1.63 -3.82 -16.27
N ILE A 42 -1.95 -4.69 -15.30
CA ILE A 42 -1.48 -6.08 -15.26
C ILE A 42 -2.03 -6.86 -16.45
N LEU A 43 -3.35 -6.83 -16.64
CA LEU A 43 -4.01 -7.55 -17.74
C LEU A 43 -3.65 -6.98 -19.11
N GLY A 44 -3.35 -5.68 -19.18
CA GLY A 44 -2.85 -5.02 -20.37
C GLY A 44 -1.36 -5.28 -20.68
N GLY A 45 -0.69 -6.15 -19.91
CA GLY A 45 0.72 -6.51 -20.15
C GLY A 45 1.71 -5.37 -19.90
N LYS A 46 1.32 -4.35 -19.13
CA LYS A 46 2.19 -3.20 -18.84
C LYS A 46 3.20 -3.50 -17.73
N ILE A 47 2.94 -4.52 -16.90
CA ILE A 47 3.81 -4.95 -15.81
C ILE A 47 4.82 -5.98 -16.32
N LYS A 48 6.08 -5.82 -15.93
CA LYS A 48 7.20 -6.64 -16.37
C LYS A 48 7.84 -7.36 -15.18
N GLU A 49 8.58 -8.43 -15.48
CA GLU A 49 9.43 -9.09 -14.48
C GLU A 49 10.36 -8.07 -13.82
N GLY A 50 10.50 -8.16 -12.50
CA GLY A 50 11.30 -7.22 -11.72
C GLY A 50 10.50 -6.04 -11.15
N ASP A 51 9.32 -5.73 -11.67
CA ASP A 51 8.53 -4.57 -11.23
C ASP A 51 8.08 -4.70 -9.76
N VAL A 52 7.83 -3.54 -9.14
CA VAL A 52 7.15 -3.42 -7.85
C VAL A 52 5.88 -2.62 -8.06
N VAL A 53 4.73 -3.30 -8.07
CA VAL A 53 3.43 -2.67 -8.26
C VAL A 53 2.98 -2.05 -6.94
N VAL A 54 2.70 -0.75 -6.94
CA VAL A 54 2.25 0.02 -5.79
C VAL A 54 0.80 0.45 -6.04
N ILE A 55 -0.11 0.00 -5.18
CA ILE A 55 -1.53 0.34 -5.23
C ILE A 55 -1.86 1.13 -3.97
N ARG A 56 -2.11 2.43 -4.11
CA ARG A 56 -2.31 3.33 -2.97
C ARG A 56 -3.69 3.97 -2.95
N TYR A 57 -4.02 4.66 -1.86
CA TYR A 57 -5.36 5.16 -1.56
C TYR A 57 -6.40 4.03 -1.48
N CYS A 58 -5.96 2.86 -1.01
CA CYS A 58 -6.78 1.68 -0.71
C CYS A 58 -6.79 1.38 0.80
N GLY A 59 -6.22 2.25 1.63
CA GLY A 59 -6.20 2.13 3.08
C GLY A 59 -7.57 2.39 3.75
N PRO A 60 -7.61 2.38 5.11
CA PRO A 60 -8.84 2.64 5.86
C PRO A 60 -9.57 3.91 5.44
N LYS A 61 -8.88 5.03 5.28
CA LYS A 61 -9.49 6.31 4.87
C LYS A 61 -9.54 6.46 3.36
N GLY A 62 -8.47 6.07 2.66
CA GLY A 62 -8.34 6.26 1.21
C GLY A 62 -9.34 5.46 0.39
N GLY A 63 -9.64 4.23 0.84
CA GLY A 63 -10.58 3.32 0.18
C GLY A 63 -11.98 3.92 0.00
N PRO A 64 -12.69 4.29 1.09
CA PRO A 64 -12.50 3.93 2.50
C PRO A 64 -12.84 2.45 2.81
N GLY A 65 -12.54 2.00 4.03
CA GLY A 65 -12.87 0.66 4.52
C GLY A 65 -11.78 -0.39 4.31
N MET A 66 -10.62 0.02 3.79
CA MET A 66 -9.47 -0.85 3.55
C MET A 66 -9.86 -2.12 2.78
N PRO A 67 -10.40 -2.01 1.55
CA PRO A 67 -10.93 -3.15 0.79
C PRO A 67 -9.88 -4.27 0.61
N GLU A 68 -10.37 -5.50 0.53
CA GLU A 68 -9.55 -6.66 0.26
C GLU A 68 -9.41 -6.86 -1.25
N MET A 69 -8.16 -6.91 -1.73
CA MET A 69 -7.83 -7.09 -3.14
C MET A 69 -7.40 -8.52 -3.41
N LEU A 70 -8.13 -9.22 -4.27
CA LEU A 70 -7.76 -10.53 -4.82
C LEU A 70 -7.45 -10.45 -6.32
N SER A 71 -8.03 -9.49 -7.02
CA SER A 71 -7.96 -9.41 -8.48
C SER A 71 -6.54 -9.12 -8.99
N PRO A 72 -5.79 -8.12 -8.45
CA PRO A 72 -4.41 -7.87 -8.90
C PRO A 72 -3.46 -9.03 -8.61
N THR A 73 -3.61 -9.67 -7.45
CA THR A 73 -2.74 -10.79 -7.05
C THR A 73 -2.96 -12.00 -7.95
N SER A 74 -4.23 -12.32 -8.24
CA SER A 74 -4.61 -13.40 -9.16
C SER A 74 -4.16 -13.12 -10.59
N ALA A 75 -4.27 -11.88 -11.06
CA ALA A 75 -3.82 -11.47 -12.38
C ALA A 75 -2.30 -11.61 -12.54
N ILE A 76 -1.51 -11.17 -11.55
CA ILE A 76 -0.04 -11.32 -11.57
C ILE A 76 0.37 -12.79 -11.67
N VAL A 77 -0.25 -13.68 -10.87
CA VAL A 77 0.02 -15.12 -10.93
C VAL A 77 -0.40 -15.69 -12.29
N GLY A 78 -1.58 -15.33 -12.80
CA GLY A 78 -2.08 -15.80 -14.11
C GLY A 78 -1.22 -15.35 -15.28
N MET A 79 -0.57 -14.19 -15.17
CA MET A 79 0.41 -13.67 -16.13
C MET A 79 1.80 -14.33 -16.02
N GLY A 80 1.99 -15.26 -15.08
CA GLY A 80 3.29 -15.92 -14.83
C GLY A 80 4.30 -15.07 -14.04
N LEU A 81 3.88 -13.92 -13.52
CA LEU A 81 4.75 -12.93 -12.85
C LEU A 81 4.83 -13.12 -11.32
N GLY A 82 4.13 -14.11 -10.76
CA GLY A 82 4.03 -14.31 -9.30
C GLY A 82 5.34 -14.60 -8.55
N LYS A 83 6.42 -14.89 -9.29
CA LYS A 83 7.77 -15.14 -8.74
C LYS A 83 8.80 -14.08 -9.14
N SER A 84 8.36 -12.98 -9.77
CA SER A 84 9.25 -11.93 -10.26
C SER A 84 8.73 -10.51 -10.03
N VAL A 85 7.47 -10.37 -9.60
CA VAL A 85 6.83 -9.07 -9.31
C VAL A 85 6.34 -9.04 -7.87
N ALA A 86 6.59 -7.92 -7.20
CA ALA A 86 6.02 -7.64 -5.88
C ALA A 86 4.81 -6.70 -5.99
N LEU A 87 3.85 -6.86 -5.08
CA LEU A 87 2.67 -6.01 -4.93
C LEU A 87 2.70 -5.34 -3.56
N ILE A 88 2.53 -4.03 -3.50
CA ILE A 88 2.52 -3.22 -2.27
C ILE A 88 1.23 -2.42 -2.22
N THR A 89 0.61 -2.34 -1.03
CA THR A 89 -0.55 -1.49 -0.81
C THR A 89 -0.72 -1.02 0.63
N ASP A 90 -1.34 0.15 0.80
CA ASP A 90 -1.90 0.62 2.07
C ASP A 90 -3.24 -0.07 2.42
N GLY A 91 -3.84 -0.80 1.48
CA GLY A 91 -5.01 -1.66 1.67
C GLY A 91 -4.67 -3.08 2.15
N ARG A 92 -5.52 -4.05 1.79
CA ARG A 92 -5.34 -5.47 2.17
C ARG A 92 -5.33 -6.38 0.95
N PHE A 93 -4.60 -7.48 1.05
CA PHE A 93 -4.69 -8.59 0.10
C PHE A 93 -5.44 -9.76 0.73
N SER A 94 -6.09 -10.57 -0.12
CA SER A 94 -6.84 -11.73 0.33
C SER A 94 -5.96 -12.79 0.98
N GLY A 95 -6.50 -13.55 1.94
CA GLY A 95 -5.80 -14.66 2.59
C GLY A 95 -5.34 -15.76 1.62
N GLY A 96 -6.04 -15.91 0.48
CA GLY A 96 -5.67 -16.84 -0.60
C GLY A 96 -4.45 -16.41 -1.43
N THR A 97 -3.98 -15.17 -1.26
CA THR A 97 -2.90 -14.57 -2.06
C THR A 97 -1.60 -15.38 -1.98
N GLN A 98 -0.94 -15.50 -3.14
CA GLN A 98 0.39 -16.06 -3.31
C GLN A 98 1.36 -14.97 -3.84
N GLY A 99 2.66 -15.14 -3.61
CA GLY A 99 3.70 -14.21 -4.03
C GLY A 99 4.00 -13.11 -3.02
N ALA A 100 4.94 -12.22 -3.38
CA ALA A 100 5.38 -11.10 -2.56
C ALA A 100 4.32 -9.97 -2.53
N CYS A 101 3.25 -10.20 -1.77
CA CYS A 101 2.15 -9.25 -1.60
C CYS A 101 2.20 -8.63 -0.20
N ILE A 102 2.57 -7.35 -0.14
CA ILE A 102 2.81 -6.57 1.06
C ILE A 102 1.62 -5.61 1.26
N GLY A 103 0.79 -5.86 2.26
CA GLY A 103 -0.36 -5.01 2.59
C GLY A 103 -0.15 -4.20 3.87
N HIS A 104 -1.16 -3.41 4.22
CA HIS A 104 -1.22 -2.62 5.45
C HIS A 104 -0.05 -1.63 5.58
N VAL A 105 0.50 -1.13 4.48
CA VAL A 105 1.53 -0.09 4.53
C VAL A 105 0.98 1.10 5.32
N SER A 106 1.68 1.42 6.41
CA SER A 106 1.26 2.44 7.37
C SER A 106 2.40 3.45 7.61
N PRO A 107 2.11 4.77 7.63
CA PRO A 107 0.81 5.39 7.41
C PRO A 107 0.28 5.20 5.97
N GLU A 108 -1.04 5.19 5.80
CA GLU A 108 -1.67 5.06 4.47
C GLU A 108 -1.46 6.33 3.62
N ALA A 109 -1.68 6.22 2.30
CA ALA A 109 -1.48 7.36 1.41
C ALA A 109 -2.42 8.53 1.72
N ALA A 110 -3.66 8.25 2.12
CA ALA A 110 -4.65 9.29 2.45
C ALA A 110 -4.28 10.11 3.70
N ASP A 111 -3.43 9.56 4.57
CA ASP A 111 -2.87 10.26 5.74
C ASP A 111 -1.50 10.89 5.46
N GLY A 112 -1.04 10.89 4.21
CA GLY A 112 0.25 11.47 3.81
C GLY A 112 1.43 10.59 4.18
N GLY A 113 1.22 9.28 4.31
CA GLY A 113 2.30 8.32 4.52
C GLY A 113 3.26 8.25 3.33
N PRO A 114 4.49 7.75 3.51
CA PRO A 114 5.51 7.72 2.45
C PRO A 114 5.08 7.05 1.13
N ILE A 115 4.16 6.09 1.19
CA ILE A 115 3.57 5.45 0.00
C ILE A 115 2.83 6.45 -0.92
N ALA A 116 2.32 7.57 -0.40
CA ALA A 116 1.74 8.67 -1.18
C ALA A 116 2.76 9.40 -2.07
N PHE A 117 4.06 9.23 -1.80
CA PHE A 117 5.14 9.95 -2.47
C PHE A 117 6.01 9.05 -3.34
N VAL A 118 5.63 7.79 -3.53
CA VAL A 118 6.25 6.94 -4.54
C VAL A 118 5.88 7.47 -5.92
N GLU A 119 6.86 7.63 -6.79
CA GLU A 119 6.70 8.01 -8.19
C GLU A 119 7.07 6.83 -9.11
N GLU A 120 6.54 6.87 -10.34
CA GLU A 120 6.81 5.85 -11.36
C GLU A 120 8.31 5.69 -11.60
N GLY A 121 8.80 4.45 -11.55
CA GLY A 121 10.21 4.13 -11.77
C GLY A 121 11.12 4.25 -10.55
N ASP A 122 10.66 4.83 -9.44
CA ASP A 122 11.41 4.84 -8.18
C ASP A 122 11.81 3.41 -7.79
N ARG A 123 13.00 3.23 -7.22
CA ARG A 123 13.42 1.90 -6.80
C ARG A 123 12.87 1.58 -5.42
N ILE A 124 12.20 0.44 -5.29
CA ILE A 124 11.78 -0.10 -4.01
C ILE A 124 12.61 -1.35 -3.71
N SER A 125 13.12 -1.45 -2.48
CA SER A 125 13.86 -2.60 -1.96
C SER A 125 13.04 -3.27 -0.88
N ILE A 126 12.87 -4.58 -0.99
CA ILE A 126 12.13 -5.41 -0.04
C ILE A 126 13.08 -6.52 0.41
N ASP A 127 13.32 -6.62 1.71
CA ASP A 127 14.06 -7.74 2.30
C ASP A 127 13.22 -8.33 3.43
N ILE A 128 12.49 -9.40 3.11
CA ILE A 128 11.55 -10.05 4.03
C ILE A 128 12.31 -10.72 5.17
N ARG A 129 13.50 -11.27 4.89
CA ARG A 129 14.34 -11.94 5.89
C ARG A 129 14.83 -10.95 6.94
N HIS A 130 15.23 -9.75 6.52
CA HIS A 130 15.66 -8.68 7.41
C HIS A 130 14.52 -7.76 7.87
N LYS A 131 13.27 -8.08 7.51
CA LYS A 131 12.08 -7.33 7.87
C LYS A 131 12.14 -5.85 7.45
N SER A 132 12.69 -5.57 6.27
CA SER A 132 12.89 -4.21 5.78
C SER A 132 12.16 -3.92 4.46
N ILE A 133 11.68 -2.69 4.32
CA ILE A 133 11.11 -2.14 3.09
C ILE A 133 11.53 -0.69 2.91
N GLU A 134 12.12 -0.38 1.77
CA GLU A 134 12.75 0.92 1.52
C GLU A 134 12.38 1.46 0.14
N LEU A 135 11.95 2.72 0.10
CA LEU A 135 11.94 3.55 -1.10
C LEU A 135 13.33 4.17 -1.25
N VAL A 136 14.07 3.71 -2.25
CA VAL A 136 15.48 4.10 -2.49
C VAL A 136 15.51 5.39 -3.30
N VAL A 137 15.47 6.50 -2.57
CA VAL A 137 15.58 7.87 -3.11
C VAL A 137 16.62 8.65 -2.33
N ALA A 138 17.16 9.72 -2.92
CA ALA A 138 18.12 10.58 -2.24
C ALA A 138 17.51 11.24 -1.00
N GLU A 139 18.37 11.60 -0.05
CA GLU A 139 17.97 12.32 1.16
C GLU A 139 17.21 13.61 0.80
N GLY A 140 16.13 13.89 1.52
CA GLY A 140 15.29 15.08 1.31
C GLY A 140 14.26 14.98 0.17
N VAL A 141 14.35 14.00 -0.75
CA VAL A 141 13.36 13.86 -1.85
C VAL A 141 11.96 13.63 -1.30
N LEU A 142 11.80 12.74 -0.31
CA LEU A 142 10.51 12.50 0.33
C LEU A 142 9.93 13.77 0.99
N VAL A 143 10.78 14.56 1.65
CA VAL A 143 10.38 15.83 2.28
C VAL A 143 9.93 16.84 1.22
N GLN A 144 10.64 16.92 0.10
CA GLN A 144 10.28 17.78 -1.03
C GLN A 144 8.93 17.38 -1.65
N ARG A 145 8.72 16.08 -1.89
CA ARG A 145 7.45 15.56 -2.41
C ARG A 145 6.29 15.81 -1.44
N GLN A 146 6.54 15.69 -0.14
CA GLN A 146 5.55 15.97 0.90
C GLN A 146 5.17 17.45 0.98
N HIS A 147 6.10 18.39 0.75
CA HIS A 147 5.86 19.82 0.92
C HIS A 147 4.68 20.36 0.10
N ASN A 148 4.49 19.83 -1.11
CA ASN A 148 3.43 20.28 -2.03
C ASN A 148 2.24 19.32 -2.08
N TRP A 149 2.25 18.28 -1.25
CA TRP A 149 1.19 17.29 -1.28
C TRP A 149 -0.08 17.83 -0.62
N GLN A 150 -1.19 17.58 -1.30
CA GLN A 150 -2.52 17.76 -0.74
C GLN A 150 -3.23 16.42 -0.78
N PRO A 151 -3.94 16.03 0.29
CA PRO A 151 -4.72 14.81 0.28
C PRO A 151 -5.76 14.87 -0.85
N PRO A 152 -5.90 13.81 -1.66
CA PRO A 152 -6.96 13.75 -2.66
C PRO A 152 -8.34 13.95 -2.02
N ALA A 153 -9.28 14.48 -2.80
CA ALA A 153 -10.66 14.61 -2.36
C ALA A 153 -11.21 13.21 -1.98
N PRO A 154 -11.95 13.08 -0.86
CA PRO A 154 -12.55 11.81 -0.49
C PRO A 154 -13.48 11.28 -1.59
N LYS A 155 -13.31 10.01 -1.95
CA LYS A 155 -14.17 9.34 -2.97
C LYS A 155 -15.64 9.29 -2.52
N ILE A 156 -15.89 9.24 -1.21
CA ILE A 156 -17.23 9.21 -0.61
C ILE A 156 -17.31 10.30 0.45
N THR A 157 -18.25 11.24 0.28
CA THR A 157 -18.37 12.45 1.12
C THR A 157 -19.57 12.43 2.06
N SER A 158 -20.47 11.44 1.97
CA SER A 158 -21.66 11.33 2.82
C SER A 158 -21.93 9.89 3.27
N GLY A 159 -22.85 9.73 4.22
CA GLY A 159 -23.26 8.42 4.74
C GLY A 159 -22.23 7.73 5.64
N TYR A 160 -22.40 6.42 5.83
CA TYR A 160 -21.61 5.63 6.79
C TYR A 160 -20.13 5.56 6.42
N ALA A 161 -19.79 5.41 5.13
CA ALA A 161 -18.40 5.32 4.68
C ALA A 161 -17.64 6.65 4.92
N ALA A 162 -18.29 7.80 4.74
CA ALA A 162 -17.70 9.09 5.08
C ALA A 162 -17.49 9.25 6.60
N ARG A 163 -18.43 8.76 7.42
CA ARG A 163 -18.25 8.72 8.89
C ARG A 163 -17.09 7.80 9.27
N TYR A 164 -16.99 6.63 8.66
CA TYR A 164 -15.89 5.69 8.88
C TYR A 164 -14.54 6.35 8.57
N ALA A 165 -14.37 6.93 7.38
CA ALA A 165 -13.12 7.58 6.96
C ALA A 165 -12.69 8.72 7.92
N ARG A 166 -13.65 9.44 8.52
CA ARG A 166 -13.36 10.50 9.49
C ARG A 166 -12.88 9.98 10.85
N LEU A 167 -13.37 8.82 11.27
CA LEU A 167 -13.17 8.30 12.64
C LEU A 167 -12.14 7.18 12.73
N VAL A 168 -11.86 6.49 11.63
CA VAL A 168 -11.00 5.31 11.61
C VAL A 168 -9.54 5.67 11.91
N THR A 169 -8.90 4.81 12.70
CA THR A 169 -7.46 4.85 12.98
C THR A 169 -6.65 4.10 11.91
N SER A 170 -5.32 4.15 12.00
CA SER A 170 -4.43 3.48 11.05
C SER A 170 -4.67 1.96 11.00
N GLY A 171 -4.33 1.34 9.86
CA GLY A 171 -4.26 -0.11 9.73
C GLY A 171 -3.29 -0.74 10.74
N SER A 172 -2.21 -0.05 11.09
CA SER A 172 -1.23 -0.49 12.10
C SER A 172 -1.81 -0.56 13.51
N THR A 173 -2.85 0.22 13.81
CA THR A 173 -3.58 0.22 15.10
C THR A 173 -4.88 -0.58 15.05
N GLY A 174 -5.05 -1.41 14.01
CA GLY A 174 -6.21 -2.30 13.86
C GLY A 174 -7.44 -1.64 13.23
N ALA A 175 -7.30 -0.45 12.63
CA ALA A 175 -8.39 0.28 11.96
C ALA A 175 -9.66 0.41 12.83
N VAL A 176 -9.50 0.60 14.14
CA VAL A 176 -10.60 0.85 15.07
C VAL A 176 -11.14 2.27 14.88
N LEU A 177 -12.41 2.48 15.20
CA LEU A 177 -13.00 3.83 15.22
C LEU A 177 -12.59 4.54 16.51
N ARG A 178 -12.16 5.80 16.39
CA ARG A 178 -11.99 6.68 17.55
C ARG A 178 -13.34 6.87 18.23
N ASP A 179 -13.37 6.78 19.56
CA ASP A 179 -14.57 7.04 20.35
C ASP A 179 -14.80 8.56 20.45
N ASP A 180 -15.93 9.03 19.93
CA ASP A 180 -16.35 10.44 19.98
C ASP A 180 -16.60 10.93 21.44
N ALA A 181 -16.66 10.03 22.43
CA ALA A 181 -16.89 10.40 23.83
C ALA A 181 -15.77 11.29 24.44
N CYS A 182 -14.54 11.22 23.95
CA CYS A 182 -13.42 12.02 24.47
C CYS A 182 -13.42 13.48 23.99
N ASN A 183 -14.07 13.78 22.86
CA ASN A 183 -14.08 15.13 22.27
C ASN A 183 -15.19 16.05 22.80
N ARG A 184 -16.09 15.57 23.67
CA ARG A 184 -17.15 16.41 24.26
C ARG A 184 -16.70 17.28 25.45
N GLN A 185 -15.40 17.35 25.73
CA GLN A 185 -14.83 18.20 26.79
C GLN A 185 -13.97 19.36 26.27
N ALA A 186 -13.90 19.55 24.95
CA ALA A 186 -13.16 20.64 24.35
C ALA A 186 -14.05 21.44 23.39
N ASP A 187 -15.14 21.99 23.93
CA ASP A 187 -15.92 23.11 23.39
C ASP A 187 -16.53 23.91 24.55
#